data_AF-A0A512BR04-F1
#
_entry.id   AF-A0A512BR04-F1
#
_cell.length_a   1.000
_cell.length_b   1.000
_cell.length_c   1.000
_cell.angle_alpha   90.00
_cell.angle_beta   90.00
_cell.angle_gamma   90.00
#
_symmetry.space_group_name_H-M   'P 1'
#
loop_
_entity.id
_entity.type
_entity.pdbx_description
1 polymer ?
#
loop_
_entity_poly.entity_id
_entity_poly.type
_entity_poly.pdbx_seq_one_letter_code
_entity_poly.pdbx_strand_id
1 'polypeptide(L)'
;MSIVKMIELSSQSSESWEDATRQAVERASRSLRNIRSVWVKEFEAAVDANRVTQFRVILKIAFQLDDSESVRSMGNEEILGVE
;
A
#
# COMPACT_ATOMS: atom_id res chain seq x y z
N MET A 1 -8.87 -10.01 -14.59
CA MET A 1 -7.86 -10.88 -13.92
C MET A 1 -7.38 -10.11 -12.71
N SER A 2 -7.40 -10.63 -11.48
CA SER A 2 -7.00 -9.83 -10.31
C SER A 2 -5.48 -9.79 -10.15
N ILE A 3 -4.87 -8.64 -10.44
CA ILE A 3 -3.45 -8.41 -10.18
C ILE A 3 -3.30 -7.78 -8.79
N VAL A 4 -2.48 -8.41 -7.95
CA VAL A 4 -2.10 -7.87 -6.63
C VAL A 4 -0.70 -7.31 -6.73
N LYS A 5 -0.54 -6.04 -6.37
CA LYS A 5 0.77 -5.42 -6.19
C LYS A 5 1.13 -5.45 -4.72
N MET A 6 2.37 -5.83 -4.44
CA MET A 6 2.95 -5.74 -3.10
C MET A 6 4.04 -4.69 -3.08
N ILE A 7 4.04 -3.85 -2.05
CA ILE A 7 5.12 -2.90 -1.78
C ILE A 7 5.67 -3.12 -0.39
N GLU A 8 6.96 -2.85 -0.20
CA GLU A 8 7.63 -2.93 1.09
C GLU A 8 7.71 -1.55 1.73
N LEU A 9 7.42 -1.48 3.03
CA LEU A 9 7.43 -0.26 3.83
C LEU A 9 8.13 -0.54 5.17
N SER A 10 8.72 0.51 5.74
CA SER A 10 9.11 0.52 7.15
C SER A 10 8.23 1.48 7.94
N SER A 11 7.94 1.13 9.19
CA SER A 11 7.18 1.95 10.12
C SER A 11 7.70 1.76 11.53
N GLN A 12 7.46 2.74 12.39
CA GLN A 12 7.91 2.72 13.77
C GLN A 12 6.88 3.30 14.73
N SER A 13 6.86 2.79 15.96
CA SER A 13 6.02 3.31 17.05
C SER A 13 6.80 3.27 18.36
N SER A 14 6.49 4.19 19.28
CA SER A 14 6.99 4.15 20.65
C SER A 14 6.22 3.17 21.54
N GLU A 15 5.09 2.65 21.07
CA GLU A 15 4.19 1.82 21.88
C GLU A 15 4.43 0.31 21.68
N SER A 16 4.31 -0.17 20.44
CA SER A 16 4.49 -1.59 20.11
C SER A 16 4.70 -1.83 18.61
N TRP A 17 5.08 -3.04 18.24
CA TRP A 17 5.17 -3.45 16.83
C TRP A 17 3.80 -3.55 16.13
N GLU A 18 2.76 -3.98 16.85
CA GLU A 18 1.38 -3.99 16.35
C GLU A 18 0.92 -2.57 16.04
N ASP A 19 1.27 -1.62 16.88
CA ASP A 19 0.95 -0.22 16.65
C ASP A 19 1.70 0.33 15.42
N ALA A 20 3.00 0.06 15.30
CA ALA A 20 3.78 0.41 14.11
C ALA A 20 3.18 -0.19 12.82
N THR A 21 2.64 -1.41 12.89
CA THR A 21 1.95 -2.08 11.77
C THR A 21 0.64 -1.39 11.41
N ARG A 22 -0.19 -1.02 12.40
CA ARG A 22 -1.44 -0.27 12.17
C ARG A 22 -1.16 1.09 11.53
N GLN A 23 -0.16 1.81 12.04
CA GLN A 23 0.25 3.10 11.48
C GLN A 23 0.71 2.99 10.02
N ALA A 24 1.45 1.93 9.66
CA ALA A 24 1.88 1.69 8.28
C ALA A 24 0.69 1.52 7.34
N VAL A 25 -0.31 0.71 7.73
CA VAL A 25 -1.53 0.48 6.95
C VAL A 25 -2.35 1.76 6.83
N GLU A 26 -2.53 2.50 7.93
CA GLU A 26 -3.27 3.77 7.91
C GLU A 26 -2.60 4.76 6.96
N ARG A 27 -1.28 4.95 7.06
CA ARG A 27 -0.55 5.86 6.19
C ARG A 27 -0.61 5.43 4.72
N ALA A 28 -0.47 4.13 4.44
CA ALA A 28 -0.53 3.60 3.08
C ALA A 28 -1.93 3.76 2.45
N SER A 29 -2.99 3.61 3.24
CA SER A 29 -4.38 3.73 2.76
C SER A 29 -4.72 5.12 2.19
N ARG A 30 -3.95 6.16 2.56
CA ARG A 30 -4.10 7.51 2.02
C ARG A 30 -3.84 7.54 0.50
N SER A 31 -2.86 6.79 0.02
CA SER A 31 -2.47 6.74 -1.40
C SER A 31 -2.87 5.46 -2.13
N LEU A 32 -3.01 4.34 -1.42
CA LEU A 32 -3.34 3.04 -2.00
C LEU A 32 -4.81 2.72 -1.74
N ARG A 33 -5.49 2.20 -2.75
CA ARG A 33 -6.85 1.66 -2.64
C ARG A 33 -6.78 0.13 -2.61
N ASN A 34 -7.85 -0.51 -2.14
CA ASN A 34 -7.99 -1.96 -2.13
C ASN A 34 -6.86 -2.71 -1.41
N ILE A 35 -6.38 -2.21 -0.27
CA ILE A 35 -5.46 -2.94 0.61
C ILE A 35 -6.18 -4.19 1.14
N ARG A 36 -5.56 -5.37 0.99
CA ARG A 36 -6.15 -6.66 1.38
C ARG A 36 -5.44 -7.32 2.55
N SER A 37 -4.13 -7.15 2.63
CA SER A 37 -3.33 -7.75 3.69
C SER A 37 -2.02 -6.99 3.90
N VAL A 38 -1.47 -7.19 5.09
CA VAL A 38 -0.13 -6.76 5.48
C VAL A 38 0.62 -7.98 6.02
N TRP A 39 1.89 -8.11 5.64
CA TRP A 39 2.79 -9.14 6.14
C TRP A 39 4.02 -8.47 6.74
N VAL A 40 4.20 -8.59 8.05
CA VAL A 40 5.44 -8.17 8.73
C VAL A 40 6.56 -9.16 8.42
N LYS A 41 7.63 -8.67 7.81
CA LYS A 41 8.83 -9.45 7.49
C LYS A 41 9.78 -9.51 8.68
N GLU A 42 10.03 -8.35 9.29
CA GLU A 42 11.07 -8.18 10.30
C GLU A 42 10.58 -7.25 11.40
N PHE A 43 11.01 -7.55 12.62
CA PHE A 43 10.81 -6.75 13.82
C PHE A 43 12.17 -6.25 14.27
N GLU A 44 12.28 -4.95 14.48
CA GLU A 44 13.48 -4.28 15.00
C GLU A 44 13.06 -3.43 16.21
N ALA A 45 13.98 -3.23 17.16
CA ALA A 45 13.80 -2.26 18.23
C ALA A 45 15.02 -1.35 18.31
N ALA A 46 14.79 -0.04 18.39
CA ALA A 46 15.85 0.92 18.69
C ALA A 46 16.15 0.88 20.19
N VAL A 47 17.43 0.81 20.55
CA VAL A 47 17.89 0.79 21.94
C VAL A 47 18.77 1.99 22.20
N ASP A 48 18.45 2.73 23.26
CA ASP A 48 19.28 3.82 23.78
C ASP A 48 19.43 3.67 25.30
N ALA A 49 20.65 3.88 25.80
CA ALA A 49 21.00 3.71 27.21
C ALA A 49 20.43 2.41 27.84
N ASN A 50 20.57 1.28 27.14
CA ASN A 50 20.05 -0.04 27.51
C ASN A 50 18.52 -0.12 27.67
N ARG A 51 17.76 0.80 27.08
CA ARG A 51 16.30 0.79 27.06
C ARG A 51 15.79 0.82 25.62
N VAL A 52 14.75 0.04 25.35
CA VAL A 52 14.04 0.11 24.08
C VAL A 52 13.32 1.46 24.00
N THR A 53 13.55 2.20 22.92
CA THR A 53 12.95 3.52 22.69
C THR A 53 11.92 3.52 21.56
N GLN A 54 12.07 2.63 20.59
CA GLN A 54 11.13 2.48 19.48
C GLN A 54 11.04 1.04 19.00
N PHE A 55 9.86 0.68 18.52
CA PHE A 55 9.54 -0.57 17.87
C PHE A 55 9.36 -0.31 16.38
N ARG A 56 10.15 -0.98 15.55
CA ARG A 56 10.18 -0.83 14.10
C ARG A 56 9.75 -2.12 13.42
N VAL A 57 9.05 -1.98 12.31
CA VAL A 57 8.62 -3.10 11.47
C VAL A 57 9.01 -2.84 10.02
N ILE A 58 9.53 -3.86 9.35
CA ILE A 58 9.60 -3.91 7.89
C ILE A 58 8.48 -4.85 7.44
N LEU A 59 7.59 -4.37 6.58
CA LEU A 59 6.40 -5.10 6.17
C LEU A 59 6.06 -4.91 4.70
N LYS A 60 5.31 -5.86 4.14
CA LYS A 60 4.73 -5.78 2.81
C LYS A 60 3.24 -5.51 2.89
N ILE A 61 2.76 -4.52 2.14
CA ILE A 61 1.32 -4.27 1.94
C ILE A 61 0.91 -4.77 0.57
N ALA A 62 -0.10 -5.64 0.56
CA ALA A 62 -0.71 -6.15 -0.66
C ALA A 62 -1.99 -5.37 -0.96
N PHE A 63 -2.08 -4.85 -2.18
CA PHE A 63 -3.27 -4.17 -2.67
C PHE A 63 -3.59 -4.57 -4.10
N GLN A 64 -4.87 -4.67 -4.39
CA GLN A 64 -5.36 -5.05 -5.71
C GLN A 64 -5.32 -3.83 -6.64
N LEU A 65 -4.83 -4.01 -7.86
CA LEU A 65 -4.88 -2.99 -8.89
C LEU A 65 -6.29 -2.92 -9.50
N ASP A 66 -6.75 -1.71 -9.76
CA ASP A 66 -7.98 -1.50 -10.53
C ASP A 66 -7.67 -1.69 -12.02
N ASP A 67 -8.55 -2.38 -12.74
CA ASP A 67 -8.45 -2.59 -14.18
C ASP A 67 -8.84 -1.30 -14.91
N SER A 68 -7.97 -0.28 -14.91
CA SER A 68 -8.21 0.99 -15.61
C SER A 68 -7.86 0.95 -17.11
N GLU A 69 -8.18 -0.15 -17.80
CA GLU A 69 -7.99 -0.33 -19.26
C GLU A 69 -9.31 -0.64 -20.00
N SER A 70 -10.41 0.05 -19.68
CA SER A 70 -11.65 -0.09 -20.47
C SER A 70 -12.36 1.23 -20.82
N VAL A 71 -11.78 2.39 -20.48
CA VAL A 71 -12.39 3.70 -20.78
C VAL A 71 -11.54 4.51 -21.76
N ARG A 72 -11.36 4.05 -23.01
CA ARG A 72 -10.94 4.89 -24.16
C ARG A 72 -11.36 4.39 -25.56
N SER A 73 -12.26 3.40 -25.71
CA SER A 73 -12.66 2.89 -27.04
C SER A 73 -14.04 3.34 -27.56
N MET A 74 -14.71 4.32 -26.95
CA MET A 74 -15.98 4.83 -27.51
C MET A 74 -15.95 6.35 -27.54
N GLY A 75 -15.53 6.90 -28.67
CA GLY A 75 -15.53 8.34 -28.92
C GLY A 75 -14.54 8.70 -30.02
N ASN A 76 -14.72 8.15 -31.22
CA ASN A 76 -14.20 8.66 -32.48
C ASN A 76 -14.85 7.91 -33.65
N GLU A 77 -16.11 8.23 -33.95
CA GLU A 77 -16.71 8.09 -35.29
C GLU A 77 -17.65 9.28 -35.54
N GLU A 78 -17.08 10.48 -35.67
CA GLU A 78 -17.54 11.40 -36.71
C GLU A 78 -16.58 11.17 -37.89
N ILE A 79 -17.08 10.67 -39.03
CA ILE A 79 -16.98 11.16 -40.44
C ILE A 79 -17.80 10.11 -41.24
N LEU A 80 -18.95 10.40 -41.84
CA LEU A 80 -19.01 10.97 -43.20
C LEU A 80 -20.43 11.46 -43.49
N GLY A 81 -20.53 12.77 -43.69
CA GLY A 81 -21.41 13.28 -44.74
C GLY A 81 -20.94 12.71 -46.08
N VAL A 82 -21.81 11.94 -46.70
CA VAL A 82 -21.83 11.70 -48.15
C VAL A 82 -23.28 11.90 -48.56
N GLU A 83 -23.47 12.98 -49.34
CA GLU A 83 -24.65 13.49 -50.07
C GLU A 83 -26.06 13.05 -49.64
#